data_AF-A0A7J7R292-F1
#
_entry.id   AF-A0A7J7R292-F1
#
_cell.length_a   1.000
_cell.length_b   1.000
_cell.length_c   1.000
_cell.angle_alpha   90.00
_cell.angle_beta   90.00
_cell.angle_gamma   90.00
#
_symmetry.space_group_name_H-M   'P 1'
#
loop_
_entity.id
_entity.type
_entity.pdbx_description
1 polymer ?
#
loop_
_entity_poly.entity_id
_entity_poly.type
_entity_poly.pdbx_seq_one_letter_code
_entity_poly.pdbx_strand_id
1 'polypeptide(L)'
;MLQKLGIIPSGNYYQIADIKDALAGLYGVIPKIQCLLPKQGEEVQTIGQIELCFTKDLQLRNCTEPGKPGKPVAVGQGAQPAGAAMNLQVCEDGPVFYPPPQETNR
;
A
#
# COMPACT_ATOMS: atom_id res chain seq x y z
N MET A 1 8.93 5.42 10.01
CA MET A 1 9.57 5.90 8.76
C MET A 1 8.69 6.90 8.03
N LEU A 2 7.44 6.53 7.70
CA LEU A 2 6.46 7.43 7.06
C LEU A 2 6.28 8.78 7.79
N GLN A 3 6.20 8.76 9.12
CA GLN A 3 6.12 9.99 9.93
C GLN A 3 7.29 10.95 9.70
N LYS A 4 8.51 10.45 9.44
CA LYS A 4 9.68 11.29 9.14
C LYS A 4 9.58 11.97 7.77
N LEU A 5 8.78 11.40 6.86
CA LEU A 5 8.44 11.98 5.56
C LEU A 5 7.20 12.89 5.63
N GLY A 6 6.66 13.13 6.83
CA GLY A 6 5.43 13.90 7.02
C GLY A 6 4.15 13.15 6.66
N ILE A 7 4.25 11.86 6.26
CA ILE A 7 3.09 11.01 5.97
C ILE A 7 2.59 10.44 7.29
N ILE A 8 1.64 11.15 7.89
CA ILE A 8 1.02 10.80 9.17
C ILE A 8 -0.47 10.49 9.00
N PRO A 9 -1.01 9.53 9.76
CA PRO A 9 -2.45 9.32 9.80
C PRO A 9 -3.17 10.62 10.19
N SER A 10 -4.11 11.09 9.38
CA SER A 10 -4.80 12.36 9.65
C SER A 10 -6.17 12.40 8.98
N GLY A 11 -7.01 13.36 9.38
CA GLY A 11 -8.29 13.63 8.70
C GLY A 11 -8.14 14.22 7.30
N ASN A 12 -6.94 14.65 6.91
CA ASN A 12 -6.66 15.21 5.59
C ASN A 12 -6.33 14.12 4.57
N TYR A 13 -6.59 14.43 3.30
CA TYR A 13 -6.22 13.56 2.19
C TYR A 13 -4.81 13.87 1.68
N TYR A 14 -4.13 12.82 1.24
CA TYR A 14 -2.86 12.91 0.52
C TYR A 14 -3.11 12.71 -0.97
N GLN A 15 -2.20 13.19 -1.82
CA GLN A 15 -2.13 12.66 -3.18
C GLN A 15 -1.30 11.37 -3.16
N ILE A 16 -1.78 10.34 -3.85
CA ILE A 16 -1.04 9.07 -3.91
C ILE A 16 0.36 9.26 -4.51
N ALA A 17 0.50 10.21 -5.44
CA ALA A 17 1.78 10.55 -6.06
C ALA A 17 2.80 11.03 -5.03
N ASP A 18 2.41 11.93 -4.12
CA ASP A 18 3.31 12.44 -3.07
C ASP A 18 3.83 11.32 -2.17
N ILE A 19 2.97 10.34 -1.86
CA ILE A 19 3.34 9.17 -1.05
C ILE A 19 4.29 8.25 -1.84
N LYS A 20 3.97 7.96 -3.12
CA LYS A 20 4.82 7.17 -4.01
C LYS A 20 6.22 7.80 -4.12
N ASP A 21 6.28 9.11 -4.34
CA ASP A 21 7.52 9.87 -4.53
C ASP A 21 8.34 9.96 -3.25
N ALA A 22 7.71 10.23 -2.10
CA ALA A 22 8.41 10.27 -0.83
C ALA A 22 9.02 8.90 -0.45
N LEU A 23 8.29 7.82 -0.73
CA LEU A 23 8.79 6.47 -0.53
C LEU A 23 9.90 6.11 -1.52
N ALA A 24 9.76 6.49 -2.79
CA ALA A 24 10.78 6.27 -3.81
C ALA A 24 12.07 7.04 -3.51
N GLY A 25 11.96 8.31 -3.06
CA GLY A 25 13.10 9.10 -2.63
C GLY A 25 13.81 8.51 -1.43
N LEU A 26 13.09 7.85 -0.52
CA LEU A 26 13.67 7.23 0.66
C LEU A 26 14.32 5.86 0.38
N TYR A 27 13.64 5.00 -0.37
CA TYR A 27 14.07 3.62 -0.59
C TYR A 27 14.83 3.42 -1.91
N GLY A 28 14.84 4.40 -2.80
CA GLY A 28 15.47 4.33 -4.12
C GLY A 28 14.73 3.43 -5.12
N VAL A 29 13.53 2.94 -4.76
CA VAL A 29 12.71 2.04 -5.58
C VAL A 29 11.24 2.42 -5.49
N ILE A 30 10.46 2.09 -6.52
CA ILE A 30 9.03 2.35 -6.57
C ILE A 30 8.28 1.25 -5.81
N PRO A 31 7.59 1.58 -4.70
CA PRO A 31 6.77 0.63 -3.97
C PRO A 31 5.42 0.39 -4.67
N LYS A 32 4.73 -0.69 -4.29
CA LYS A 32 3.32 -0.89 -4.67
C LYS A 32 2.44 -0.46 -3.49
N ILE A 33 1.56 0.51 -3.73
CA ILE A 33 0.59 0.96 -2.73
C ILE A 33 -0.76 0.36 -3.08
N GLN A 34 -1.37 -0.31 -2.10
CA GLN A 34 -2.69 -0.92 -2.24
C GLN A 34 -3.70 -0.20 -1.35
N CYS A 35 -4.87 0.06 -1.93
CA CYS A 35 -5.96 0.78 -1.32
C CYS A 35 -7.22 -0.07 -1.24
N LEU A 36 -8.05 0.26 -0.26
CA LEU A 36 -9.45 -0.12 -0.25
C LEU A 36 -10.21 0.86 -1.14
N LEU A 37 -11.04 0.31 -2.03
CA LEU A 37 -11.97 1.11 -2.81
C LEU A 37 -12.94 1.85 -1.86
N PRO A 38 -13.36 3.07 -2.22
CA PRO A 38 -14.34 3.81 -1.43
C PRO A 38 -15.63 3.00 -1.29
N LYS A 39 -16.16 2.93 -0.08
CA LYS A 39 -17.51 2.37 0.17
C LYS A 39 -18.59 3.40 -0.17
N GLN A 40 -19.85 2.98 -0.19
CA GLN A 40 -20.98 3.86 -0.45
C GLN A 40 -21.01 5.01 0.59
N GLY A 41 -20.78 6.24 0.13
CA GLY A 41 -20.69 7.44 0.98
C GLY A 41 -19.26 7.93 1.25
N GLU A 42 -18.23 7.19 0.84
CA GLU A 42 -16.84 7.64 0.86
C GLU A 42 -16.45 8.20 -0.52
N GLU A 43 -15.75 9.34 -0.54
CA GLU A 43 -15.36 10.01 -1.79
C GLU A 43 -13.98 9.58 -2.31
N VAL A 44 -13.15 9.00 -1.44
CA VAL A 44 -11.75 8.68 -1.73
C VAL A 44 -11.37 7.29 -1.27
N GLN A 45 -10.40 6.71 -1.96
CA GLN A 45 -9.80 5.42 -1.60
C GLN A 45 -8.99 5.53 -0.31
N THR A 46 -8.86 4.44 0.44
CA THR A 46 -8.13 4.42 1.72
C THR A 46 -6.87 3.57 1.61
N ILE A 47 -5.71 4.09 2.05
CA ILE A 47 -4.46 3.31 2.08
C ILE A 47 -4.64 2.12 3.00
N GLY A 48 -4.41 0.91 2.47
CA GLY A 48 -4.43 -0.32 3.26
C GLY A 48 -3.06 -0.94 3.43
N GLN A 49 -2.25 -0.98 2.37
CA GLN A 49 -0.95 -1.66 2.40
C GLN A 49 0.09 -0.95 1.52
N ILE A 50 1.34 -0.99 1.97
CA ILE A 50 2.51 -0.58 1.19
C ILE A 50 3.43 -1.78 1.09
N GLU A 51 3.73 -2.19 -0.14
CA GLU A 51 4.64 -3.29 -0.45
C GLU A 51 5.98 -2.76 -0.94
N LEU A 52 7.06 -3.28 -0.36
CA LEU A 52 8.42 -3.12 -0.86
C LEU A 52 8.88 -4.46 -1.44
N CYS A 53 9.39 -4.43 -2.66
CA CYS A 53 9.80 -5.64 -3.37
C CYS A 53 11.29 -5.87 -3.21
N PHE A 54 11.64 -7.13 -2.97
CA PHE A 54 13.02 -7.56 -2.81
C PHE A 54 13.38 -8.59 -3.88
N THR A 55 14.65 -8.64 -4.25
CA THR A 55 15.22 -9.80 -4.96
C THR A 55 15.33 -10.99 -3.99
N LYS A 56 15.67 -12.18 -4.52
CA LYS A 56 15.95 -13.36 -3.68
C LYS A 56 17.12 -13.11 -2.71
N ASP A 57 18.03 -12.22 -3.09
CA ASP A 57 19.19 -11.80 -2.30
C ASP A 57 18.86 -10.64 -1.34
N LEU A 58 17.57 -10.39 -1.08
CA LEU A 58 17.06 -9.34 -0.19
C LEU A 58 17.50 -7.92 -0.56
N GLN A 59 17.77 -7.67 -1.84
CA GLN A 59 18.03 -6.32 -2.35
C GLN A 59 16.72 -5.65 -2.78
N LEU A 60 16.53 -4.39 -2.41
CA LEU A 60 15.36 -3.62 -2.84
C LEU A 60 15.30 -3.52 -4.37
N ARG A 61 14.11 -3.67 -4.92
CA ARG A 61 13.81 -3.49 -6.36
C ARG A 61 12.45 -2.85 -6.56
N ASN A 62 12.23 -2.28 -7.74
CA ASN A 62 10.91 -1.79 -8.13
C ASN A 62 9.87 -2.92 -8.07
N CYS A 63 8.73 -2.61 -7.47
CA CYS A 63 7.53 -3.45 -7.52
C CYS A 63 6.84 -3.29 -8.87
N THR A 64 7.26 -4.05 -9.87
CA THR A 64 6.54 -4.15 -11.15
C THR A 64 5.33 -5.06 -10.99
N GLU A 65 4.16 -4.66 -11.48
CA GLU A 65 3.01 -5.55 -11.54
C GLU A 65 3.38 -6.82 -12.32
N PRO A 66 3.10 -8.03 -11.80
CA PRO A 66 3.27 -9.23 -12.59
C PRO A 66 2.28 -9.17 -13.76
N GLY A 67 2.79 -9.03 -14.98
CA GLY A 67 1.97 -9.09 -16.19
C GLY A 67 1.19 -10.41 -16.24
N LYS A 68 -0.14 -10.31 -16.13
CA LYS A 68 -1.15 -11.40 -16.10
C LYS A 68 -0.98 -12.40 -14.94
N PRO A 69 -2.08 -12.98 -14.44
CA PRO A 69 -2.02 -14.01 -13.41
C PRO A 69 -1.32 -15.25 -13.99
N GLY A 70 -0.02 -15.36 -13.73
CA GLY A 70 0.66 -16.64 -13.71
C GLY A 70 -0.13 -17.52 -12.75
N LYS A 71 -0.50 -18.70 -13.27
CA LYS A 71 -1.22 -19.82 -12.63
C LYS A 71 -1.10 -19.83 -11.10
N PRO A 72 -2.18 -20.14 -10.35
CA PRO A 72 -2.14 -20.17 -8.89
C PRO A 72 -1.01 -21.11 -8.46
N VAL A 73 0.09 -20.54 -7.98
CA VAL A 73 1.10 -21.29 -7.27
C VAL A 73 0.40 -21.67 -5.98
N ALA A 74 0.16 -22.97 -5.79
CA ALA A 74 -0.36 -23.51 -4.55
C ALA A 74 0.55 -23.01 -3.42
N VAL A 75 0.07 -22.03 -2.67
CA VAL A 75 0.75 -21.53 -1.48
C VAL A 75 0.63 -22.64 -0.45
N GLY A 76 1.74 -23.37 -0.26
CA GLY A 76 1.90 -24.24 0.90
C GLY A 76 1.62 -23.41 2.16
N GLN A 77 0.93 -24.03 3.12
CA GLN A 77 0.47 -23.45 4.38
C GLN A 77 1.58 -22.60 5.05
N GLY A 78 1.56 -21.30 4.81
CA GLY A 78 2.60 -20.38 5.26
C GLY A 78 2.24 -18.97 4.86
N ALA A 79 1.76 -18.18 5.83
CA ALA A 79 1.42 -16.77 5.75
C ALA A 79 0.59 -16.35 4.51
N GLN A 80 -0.73 -16.26 4.68
CA GLN A 80 -1.55 -15.47 3.77
C GLN A 80 -0.94 -14.05 3.69
N PRO A 81 -0.63 -13.52 2.50
CA PRO A 81 -0.22 -12.13 2.40
C PRO A 81 -1.35 -11.28 2.98
N ALA A 82 -1.05 -10.37 3.90
CA ALA A 82 -2.04 -9.53 4.58
C ALA A 82 -3.00 -8.83 3.60
N GLY A 83 -2.54 -8.57 2.37
CA GLY A 83 -3.31 -7.99 1.28
C GLY A 83 -4.46 -8.86 0.73
N ALA A 84 -4.34 -10.20 0.78
CA ALA A 84 -5.35 -11.11 0.25
C ALA A 84 -6.62 -11.18 1.12
N ALA A 85 -6.53 -10.77 2.39
CA ALA A 85 -7.65 -10.84 3.33
C ALA A 85 -8.63 -9.66 3.23
N MET A 86 -8.27 -8.55 2.56
CA MET A 86 -9.02 -7.29 2.65
C MET A 86 -9.53 -6.72 1.31
N ASN A 87 -9.51 -7.47 0.20
CA ASN A 87 -9.92 -6.98 -1.13
C ASN A 87 -9.17 -5.71 -1.58
N LEU A 88 -7.89 -5.61 -1.20
CA LEU A 88 -7.04 -4.47 -1.54
C LEU A 88 -6.70 -4.49 -3.04
N GLN A 89 -6.80 -3.33 -3.68
CA GLN A 89 -6.46 -3.12 -5.09
C GLN A 89 -5.33 -2.10 -5.19
N VAL A 90 -4.68 -2.00 -6.35
CA VAL A 90 -3.69 -0.93 -6.56
C VAL A 90 -4.39 0.42 -6.42
N CYS A 91 -3.79 1.33 -5.66
CA CYS A 91 -4.35 2.67 -5.50
C CYS A 91 -4.37 3.38 -6.86
N GLU A 92 -5.53 3.89 -7.25
CA GLU A 92 -5.70 4.76 -8.40
C GLU A 92 -4.97 6.09 -8.17
N ASP A 93 -4.66 6.81 -9.25
CA ASP A 93 -4.10 8.16 -9.11
C ASP A 93 -5.17 9.14 -8.60
N GLY A 94 -4.77 10.02 -7.67
CA GLY A 94 -5.65 11.00 -7.04
C GLY A 94 -5.59 11.00 -5.51
N PRO A 95 -6.60 11.60 -4.85
CA PRO A 95 -6.63 11.74 -3.41
C PRO A 95 -6.83 10.38 -2.72
N VAL A 96 -6.15 10.21 -1.59
CA VAL A 96 -6.20 9.00 -0.77
C VAL A 96 -6.26 9.36 0.70
N PHE A 97 -7.04 8.58 1.45
CA PHE A 97 -7.17 8.72 2.89
C PHE A 97 -6.18 7.82 3.63
N TYR A 98 -5.45 8.38 4.59
CA TYR A 98 -4.63 7.62 5.53
C TYR A 98 -5.23 7.74 6.94
N PRO A 99 -6.09 6.78 7.34
CA PRO A 99 -6.93 6.92 8.53
C PRO A 99 -6.11 6.91 9.82
N PRO A 100 -6.38 7.83 10.76
CA PRO A 100 -5.93 7.70 12.14
C PRO A 100 -6.33 6.35 12.73
N PRO A 101 -5.47 5.73 13.56
CA PRO A 101 -5.87 4.55 14.29
C PRO A 101 -7.09 4.88 15.15
N GLN A 102 -8.05 3.95 15.23
CA GLN A 102 -9.15 4.13 16.16
C GLN A 102 -8.61 4.06 17.59
N GLU A 103 -8.99 5.03 18.42
CA GLU A 103 -8.76 4.99 19.86
C GLU A 103 -9.48 3.75 20.42
N THR A 104 -8.75 2.65 20.58
CA THR A 104 -9.24 1.52 21.37
C THR A 104 -9.20 1.94 22.83
N ASN A 105 -10.31 2.43 23.37
CA ASN A 105 -10.46 2.58 24.81
C ASN A 105 -10.26 1.19 25.44
N ARG A 106 -9.15 1.02 26.15
CA ARG A 106 -8.76 -0.23 26.81
C ARG A 106 -9.12 -0.19 28.27
#